data_AF-A0A067CAZ1-F1
#
_entry.id   AF-A0A067CAZ1-F1
#
_cell.length_a   1.000
_cell.length_b   1.000
_cell.length_c   1.000
_cell.angle_alpha   90.00
_cell.angle_beta   90.00
_cell.angle_gamma   90.00
#
_symmetry.space_group_name_H-M   'P 1'
#
loop_
_entity.id
_entity.type
_entity.pdbx_description
1 polymer ?
#
loop_
_entity_poly.entity_id
_entity_poly.type
_entity_poly.pdbx_seq_one_letter_code
_entity_poly.pdbx_strand_id
1 'polypeptide(L)'
;MMHNIAAVFLLMASMVDAKGLDTVLSKATFQKLFPNALPIYQYENMIAMSQKYPAFANTGNNDVDKREVAAFLGQISLESGDLQYVEEINKNEYCQASDKYPCAPGKQYFGHFSGSTQCLDGDKCHKYDAWYSQCIPAKPHTS
;
A
#
# COMPACT_ATOMS: atom_id res chain seq x y z
N MET A 1 -38.48 -33.00 -13.77
CA MET A 1 -37.42 -32.99 -12.73
C MET A 1 -36.11 -33.44 -13.35
N MET A 2 -35.41 -32.57 -14.09
CA MET A 2 -34.02 -32.76 -14.48
C MET A 2 -33.38 -31.37 -14.43
N HIS A 3 -32.43 -31.24 -13.51
CA HIS A 3 -31.92 -29.97 -13.00
C HIS A 3 -30.87 -29.36 -13.94
N ASN A 4 -30.83 -28.02 -13.94
CA ASN A 4 -29.87 -27.16 -14.62
C ASN A 4 -28.42 -27.46 -14.20
N ILE A 5 -27.70 -28.30 -14.96
CA ILE A 5 -26.28 -28.62 -14.69
C ILE A 5 -25.34 -27.47 -15.12
N ALA A 6 -25.81 -26.52 -15.93
CA ALA A 6 -24.99 -25.40 -16.39
C ALA A 6 -24.67 -24.36 -15.29
N ALA A 7 -25.47 -24.27 -14.23
CA ALA A 7 -25.30 -23.28 -13.17
C ALA A 7 -24.26 -23.68 -12.10
N VAL A 8 -23.88 -24.96 -12.02
CA VAL A 8 -22.96 -25.46 -10.99
C VAL A 8 -21.49 -25.25 -11.39
N PHE A 9 -21.19 -25.16 -12.70
CA PHE A 9 -19.82 -25.00 -13.19
C PHE A 9 -19.32 -23.54 -13.19
N LEU A 10 -20.20 -22.54 -13.11
CA LEU A 10 -19.80 -21.12 -13.07
C LEU A 10 -19.56 -20.57 -11.65
N LEU A 11 -19.80 -21.38 -10.61
CA LEU A 11 -19.65 -20.99 -9.20
C LEU A 11 -18.40 -21.58 -8.53
N MET A 12 -17.52 -22.22 -9.31
CA MET A 12 -16.21 -22.70 -8.86
C MET A 12 -15.07 -21.82 -9.43
N ALA A 13 -15.30 -20.52 -9.56
CA ALA A 13 -14.20 -19.56 -9.47
C ALA A 13 -13.80 -19.55 -7.99
N SER A 14 -12.99 -20.55 -7.64
CA SER A 14 -12.24 -20.70 -6.41
C SER A 14 -12.29 -19.46 -5.52
N MET A 15 -13.08 -19.56 -4.46
CA MET A 15 -12.72 -18.97 -3.18
C MET A 15 -11.38 -19.59 -2.78
N VAL A 16 -10.30 -19.15 -3.42
CA VAL A 16 -8.98 -19.27 -2.83
C VAL A 16 -9.09 -18.38 -1.61
N ASP A 17 -9.07 -18.95 -0.41
CA ASP A 17 -8.88 -18.19 0.82
C ASP A 17 -7.70 -17.27 0.56
N ALA A 18 -7.96 -15.98 0.34
CA ALA A 18 -6.93 -15.03 -0.03
C ALA A 18 -5.94 -15.01 1.13
N LYS A 19 -4.75 -15.57 0.89
CA LYS A 19 -3.67 -15.52 1.86
C LYS A 19 -3.13 -14.10 1.79
N GLY A 20 -3.49 -13.30 2.79
CA GLY A 20 -3.00 -11.94 2.90
C GLY A 20 -1.54 -11.90 3.34
N LEU A 21 -0.96 -10.70 3.32
CA LEU A 21 0.39 -10.44 3.84
C LEU A 21 0.60 -11.00 5.26
N ASP A 22 -0.45 -11.01 6.08
CA ASP A 22 -0.46 -11.53 7.45
C ASP A 22 -0.14 -13.03 7.55
N THR A 23 -0.38 -13.79 6.49
CA THR A 23 -0.03 -15.22 6.42
C THR A 23 1.46 -15.47 6.19
N VAL A 24 2.15 -14.49 5.60
CA VAL A 24 3.59 -14.56 5.26
C VAL A 24 4.43 -13.82 6.30
N LEU A 25 3.92 -12.69 6.79
CA LEU A 25 4.60 -11.78 7.70
C LEU A 25 3.77 -11.58 8.96
N SER A 26 4.15 -12.26 10.04
CA SER A 26 3.52 -12.04 11.34
C SER A 26 3.96 -10.72 11.98
N LYS A 27 3.15 -10.16 12.89
CA LYS A 27 3.52 -8.99 13.70
C LYS A 27 4.82 -9.21 14.47
N ALA A 28 5.00 -10.39 15.05
CA ALA A 28 6.22 -10.73 15.79
C ALA A 28 7.46 -10.73 14.88
N THR A 29 7.32 -11.24 13.65
CA THR A 29 8.38 -11.19 12.65
C THR A 29 8.67 -9.75 12.24
N PHE A 30 7.65 -8.93 11.98
CA PHE A 30 7.81 -7.52 11.66
C PHE A 30 8.57 -6.76 12.75
N GLN A 31 8.17 -6.94 14.01
CA GLN A 31 8.84 -6.31 15.17
C GLN A 31 10.28 -6.80 15.34
N LYS A 32 10.59 -8.04 14.98
CA LYS A 32 11.95 -8.57 14.99
C LYS A 32 12.81 -7.99 13.87
N LEU A 33 12.22 -7.77 12.69
CA LEU A 33 12.91 -7.18 11.53
C LEU A 33 13.17 -5.69 11.73
N PHE A 34 12.22 -4.97 12.31
CA PHE A 34 12.29 -3.52 12.50
C PHE A 34 12.07 -3.12 13.96
N PRO A 35 13.01 -3.46 14.87
CA PRO A 35 12.83 -3.25 16.31
C PRO A 35 12.77 -1.77 16.70
N ASN A 36 13.32 -0.88 15.87
CA ASN A 36 13.39 0.55 16.11
C ASN A 36 12.48 1.36 15.16
N ALA A 37 11.53 0.70 14.49
CA ALA A 37 10.62 1.39 13.58
C ALA A 37 9.91 2.55 14.28
N LEU A 38 9.83 3.70 13.61
CA LEU A 38 9.09 4.85 14.13
C LEU A 38 7.60 4.51 14.30
N PRO A 39 6.89 5.10 15.28
CA PRO A 39 5.49 4.79 15.57
C PRO A 39 4.50 5.01 14.41
N ILE A 40 4.90 5.72 13.35
CA ILE A 40 4.11 5.89 12.13
C ILE A 40 4.04 4.61 11.29
N TYR A 41 5.05 3.75 11.36
CA TYR A 41 5.14 2.49 10.64
C TYR A 41 4.52 1.35 11.44
N GLN A 42 3.19 1.35 11.50
CA GLN A 42 2.43 0.35 12.24
C GLN A 42 2.15 -0.88 11.39
N TYR A 43 2.38 -2.07 11.95
CA TYR A 43 2.10 -3.35 11.30
C TYR A 43 0.64 -3.45 10.84
N GLU A 44 -0.30 -3.00 11.67
CA GLU A 44 -1.72 -3.01 11.40
C GLU A 44 -2.06 -2.21 10.14
N ASN A 45 -1.41 -1.06 9.96
CA ASN A 45 -1.61 -0.20 8.78
C ASN A 45 -1.05 -0.86 7.51
N MET A 46 0.09 -1.54 7.61
CA MET A 46 0.65 -2.30 6.50
C MET A 46 -0.27 -3.45 6.08
N ILE A 47 -0.84 -4.20 7.04
CA ILE A 47 -1.84 -5.24 6.74
C ILE A 47 -3.08 -4.63 6.08
N ALA A 48 -3.65 -3.57 6.66
CA ALA A 48 -4.83 -2.90 6.10
C ALA A 48 -4.59 -2.33 4.69
N MET A 49 -3.38 -1.85 4.39
CA MET A 49 -3.02 -1.41 3.05
C MET A 49 -2.79 -2.57 2.08
N SER A 50 -2.20 -3.68 2.53
CA SER A 50 -2.00 -4.87 1.69
C SER A 50 -3.32 -5.45 1.17
N GLN A 51 -4.41 -5.33 1.94
CA GLN A 51 -5.75 -5.78 1.53
C GLN A 51 -6.30 -5.02 0.30
N LYS A 52 -5.77 -3.84 -0.02
CA LYS A 52 -6.12 -3.10 -1.25
C LYS A 52 -5.44 -3.63 -2.50
N TYR A 53 -4.42 -4.46 -2.33
CA TYR A 53 -3.64 -5.06 -3.40
C TYR A 53 -3.75 -6.58 -3.30
N PRO A 54 -4.91 -7.17 -3.65
CA PRO A 54 -5.21 -8.58 -3.36
C PRO A 54 -4.32 -9.60 -4.09
N ALA A 55 -3.52 -9.15 -5.06
CA ALA A 55 -2.52 -9.97 -5.74
C ALA A 55 -1.18 -10.05 -4.98
N PHE A 56 -0.89 -9.08 -4.11
CA PHE A 56 0.36 -9.00 -3.36
C PHE A 56 0.41 -10.10 -2.29
N ALA A 57 1.51 -10.86 -2.27
CA ALA A 57 1.74 -11.99 -1.36
C ALA A 57 0.66 -13.08 -1.45
N ASN A 58 -0.01 -13.20 -2.60
CA ASN A 58 -1.17 -14.08 -2.78
C ASN A 58 -1.19 -14.74 -4.16
N THR A 59 -0.03 -15.21 -4.64
CA THR A 59 0.11 -15.88 -5.95
C THR A 59 -0.34 -17.34 -5.93
N GLY A 60 -0.59 -17.90 -4.73
CA GLY A 60 -0.88 -19.32 -4.53
C GLY A 60 0.38 -20.20 -4.41
N ASN A 61 1.57 -19.62 -4.53
CA ASN A 61 2.84 -20.28 -4.31
C ASN A 61 3.58 -19.65 -3.11
N ASN A 62 3.58 -20.36 -1.98
CA ASN A 62 4.16 -19.86 -0.73
C ASN A 62 5.63 -19.40 -0.86
N ASP A 63 6.43 -20.02 -1.73
CA ASP A 63 7.84 -19.64 -1.89
C ASP A 63 7.97 -18.35 -2.72
N VAL A 64 7.08 -18.15 -3.69
CA VAL A 64 6.99 -16.89 -4.44
C VAL A 64 6.51 -15.77 -3.53
N ASP A 65 5.44 -16.00 -2.75
CA ASP A 65 4.86 -15.01 -1.84
C ASP A 65 5.88 -14.58 -0.76
N LYS A 66 6.62 -15.54 -0.18
CA LYS A 66 7.73 -15.23 0.75
C LYS A 66 8.83 -14.39 0.11
N ARG A 67 9.21 -14.68 -1.14
CA ARG A 67 10.23 -13.90 -1.87
C ARG A 67 9.73 -12.49 -2.19
N GLU A 68 8.48 -12.35 -2.61
CA GLU A 68 7.86 -11.05 -2.87
C GLU A 68 7.87 -10.18 -1.61
N VAL A 69 7.40 -10.73 -0.49
CA VAL A 69 7.40 -10.01 0.80
C VAL A 69 8.81 -9.67 1.26
N ALA A 70 9.76 -10.60 1.15
CA ALA A 70 11.16 -10.32 1.52
C ALA A 70 11.79 -9.23 0.64
N ALA A 71 11.52 -9.22 -0.66
CA ALA A 71 11.99 -8.19 -1.58
C ALA A 71 11.38 -6.83 -1.25
N PHE A 72 10.08 -6.77 -1.00
CA PHE A 72 9.37 -5.56 -0.60
C PHE A 72 9.92 -4.98 0.71
N LEU A 73 10.05 -5.79 1.75
CA LEU A 73 10.60 -5.35 3.04
C LEU A 73 12.07 -4.94 2.94
N GLY A 74 12.85 -5.62 2.09
CA GLY A 74 14.24 -5.26 1.81
C GLY A 74 14.39 -3.88 1.17
N GLN A 75 13.52 -3.55 0.20
CA GLN A 75 13.49 -2.21 -0.39
C GLN A 75 13.07 -1.15 0.64
N ILE A 76 12.02 -1.41 1.41
CA ILE A 76 11.58 -0.49 2.46
C ILE A 76 12.69 -0.24 3.50
N SER A 77 13.37 -1.30 3.93
CA SER A 77 14.52 -1.23 4.84
C SER A 77 15.58 -0.27 4.30
N LEU A 78 15.98 -0.43 3.03
CA LEU A 78 16.99 0.41 2.40
C LEU A 78 16.55 1.88 2.28
N GLU A 79 15.34 2.12 1.77
CA GLU A 79 14.83 3.46 1.47
C GLU A 79 14.48 4.28 2.72
N SER A 80 14.11 3.61 3.82
CA SER A 80 13.67 4.27 5.06
C SER A 80 14.63 4.13 6.24
N GLY A 81 15.79 3.48 6.04
CA GLY A 81 16.74 3.15 7.09
C GLY A 81 16.10 2.29 8.19
N ASP A 82 15.60 1.12 7.80
CA ASP A 82 14.88 0.19 8.69
C ASP A 82 13.68 0.85 9.39
N LEU A 83 12.89 1.64 8.65
CA LEU A 83 11.71 2.35 9.14
C LEU A 83 12.02 3.41 10.22
N GLN A 84 13.26 3.93 10.27
CA GLN A 84 13.65 4.96 11.23
C GLN A 84 13.60 6.38 10.65
N TYR A 85 13.38 6.53 9.34
CA TYR A 85 13.24 7.82 8.69
C TYR A 85 11.92 7.89 7.92
N VAL A 86 11.22 9.03 8.05
CA VAL A 86 9.96 9.34 7.33
C VAL A 86 10.24 10.22 6.12
N GLU A 87 11.32 10.99 6.19
CA GLU A 87 11.76 11.91 5.16
C GLU A 87 13.20 11.61 4.79
N GLU A 88 13.52 11.80 3.53
CA GLU A 88 14.86 11.75 2.97
C GLU A 88 15.78 12.67 3.76
N ILE A 89 16.97 12.16 4.06
CA ILE A 89 17.97 12.91 4.85
C ILE A 89 18.57 14.04 4.02
N ASN A 90 18.97 13.75 2.78
CA ASN A 90 19.61 14.70 1.88
C ASN A 90 18.62 15.30 0.86
N LYS A 91 17.69 16.09 1.38
CA LYS A 91 16.52 16.61 0.63
C LYS A 91 16.92 17.47 -0.56
N ASN A 92 16.16 17.32 -1.65
CA ASN A 92 16.17 18.23 -2.80
C ASN A 92 14.72 18.58 -3.19
N GLU A 93 14.51 19.49 -4.14
CA GLU A 93 13.15 19.87 -4.54
C GLU A 93 12.44 18.76 -5.33
N TYR A 94 13.19 17.95 -6.10
CA TYR A 94 12.67 16.86 -6.94
C TYR A 94 11.45 17.25 -7.81
N CYS A 95 11.33 18.52 -8.18
CA CYS A 95 10.33 18.99 -9.13
C CYS A 95 10.76 18.66 -10.56
N GLN A 96 9.99 17.82 -11.24
CA GLN A 96 10.05 17.62 -12.69
C GLN A 96 8.68 17.94 -13.29
N ALA A 97 8.43 19.24 -13.49
CA ALA A 97 7.15 19.71 -14.00
C ALA A 97 6.85 19.15 -15.40
N SER A 98 5.62 18.71 -15.60
CA SER A 98 5.04 18.36 -16.89
C SER A 98 3.59 18.82 -16.94
N ASP A 99 2.99 18.84 -18.13
CA ASP A 99 1.57 19.20 -18.29
C ASP A 99 0.67 18.32 -17.40
N LYS A 100 1.00 17.03 -17.29
CA LYS A 100 0.25 16.06 -16.48
C LYS A 100 0.54 16.16 -14.98
N TYR A 101 1.75 16.58 -14.60
CA TYR A 101 2.21 16.65 -13.22
C TYR A 101 2.92 18.00 -12.98
N PRO A 102 2.17 19.09 -12.86
CA PRO A 102 2.75 20.40 -12.58
C PRO A 102 3.24 20.45 -11.12
N CYS A 103 4.37 21.11 -10.90
CA CYS A 103 4.87 21.36 -9.55
C CYS A 103 4.08 22.50 -8.89
N ALA A 104 3.63 22.27 -7.67
CA ALA A 104 2.95 23.29 -6.88
C ALA A 104 3.99 24.27 -6.28
N PRO A 105 3.74 25.59 -6.33
CA PRO A 105 4.65 26.58 -5.77
C PRO A 105 4.97 26.32 -4.29
N GLY A 106 6.26 26.33 -3.95
CA GLY A 106 6.74 26.13 -2.57
C GLY A 106 6.65 24.69 -2.06
N LYS A 107 6.35 23.71 -2.92
CA LYS A 107 6.39 22.28 -2.57
C LYS A 107 7.71 21.64 -2.97
N GLN A 108 8.14 20.68 -2.16
CA GLN A 108 9.30 19.84 -2.41
C GLN A 108 8.82 18.38 -2.46
N TYR A 109 9.45 17.58 -3.31
CA TYR A 109 9.04 16.23 -3.66
C TYR A 109 10.13 15.19 -3.37
N PHE A 110 11.04 15.48 -2.44
CA PHE A 110 12.01 14.51 -1.93
C PHE A 110 11.32 13.27 -1.36
N GLY A 111 12.07 12.18 -1.23
CA GLY A 111 11.55 10.93 -0.66
C GLY A 111 10.92 11.21 0.69
N HIS A 112 9.61 11.13 0.78
CA HIS A 112 8.91 11.42 2.02
C HIS A 112 7.62 10.63 2.07
N PHE A 113 7.28 10.20 3.27
CA PHE A 113 5.90 9.86 3.56
C PHE A 113 5.21 11.12 4.09
N SER A 114 4.74 11.98 3.18
CA SER A 114 3.63 12.87 3.50
C SER A 114 2.35 12.23 2.99
N GLY A 115 1.71 11.40 3.81
CA GLY A 115 0.26 11.29 3.67
C GLY A 115 -0.30 12.69 3.86
N SER A 116 -0.77 13.34 2.79
CA SER A 116 -1.41 14.64 2.95
C SER A 116 -2.57 14.47 3.92
N THR A 117 -2.55 15.19 5.04
CA THR A 117 -3.68 15.20 5.99
C THR A 117 -4.90 15.94 5.42
N GLN A 118 -4.73 16.59 4.26
CA GLN A 118 -5.73 17.37 3.57
C GLN A 118 -5.77 16.95 2.09
N CYS A 119 -6.97 16.78 1.55
CA CYS A 119 -7.13 16.53 0.11
C CYS A 119 -6.86 17.78 -0.70
N LEU A 120 -6.46 17.61 -1.96
CA LEU A 120 -6.36 18.71 -2.90
C LEU A 120 -7.72 19.40 -3.04
N ASP A 121 -7.72 20.70 -3.33
CA ASP A 121 -8.94 21.48 -3.46
C ASP A 121 -9.87 20.86 -4.52
N GLY A 122 -11.05 20.45 -4.07
CA GLY A 122 -12.06 19.78 -4.89
C GLY A 122 -12.13 18.26 -4.70
N ASP A 123 -11.12 17.62 -4.14
CA ASP A 123 -11.14 16.19 -3.83
C ASP A 123 -11.81 15.93 -2.48
N LYS A 124 -12.58 14.84 -2.40
CA LYS A 124 -13.26 14.46 -1.16
C LYS A 124 -12.39 13.52 -0.35
N CYS A 125 -12.08 13.91 0.88
CA CYS A 125 -11.50 13.00 1.86
C CYS A 125 -12.54 11.93 2.23
N HIS A 126 -12.32 10.71 1.77
CA HIS A 126 -13.08 9.54 2.18
C HIS A 126 -12.32 8.86 3.33
N LYS A 127 -12.83 9.01 4.55
CA LYS A 127 -12.33 8.32 5.73
C LYS A 127 -12.97 6.95 5.80
N TYR A 128 -12.17 5.91 5.68
CA TYR A 128 -12.63 4.53 5.81
C TYR A 128 -12.61 4.10 7.28
N ASP A 129 -11.62 4.56 8.05
CA ASP A 129 -11.52 4.34 9.49
C ASP A 129 -10.69 5.46 10.17
N ALA A 130 -10.36 5.28 11.45
CA ALA A 130 -9.62 6.24 12.25
C ALA A 130 -8.18 6.50 11.75
N TRP A 131 -7.64 5.64 10.88
CA TRP A 131 -6.24 5.62 10.47
C TRP A 131 -6.07 5.63 8.95
N TYR A 132 -7.10 5.28 8.19
CA TYR A 132 -7.08 5.27 6.74
C TYR A 132 -8.12 6.23 6.15
N SER A 133 -7.61 7.18 5.37
CA SER A 133 -8.41 8.05 4.53
C SER A 133 -7.78 8.19 3.15
N GLN A 134 -8.61 8.34 2.13
CA GLN A 134 -8.17 8.54 0.76
C GLN A 134 -8.85 9.76 0.17
N CYS A 135 -8.12 10.53 -0.63
CA CYS A 135 -8.72 11.58 -1.43
C CYS A 135 -9.33 10.96 -2.68
N ILE A 136 -10.66 11.04 -2.79
CA ILE A 136 -11.41 10.60 -3.96
C ILE A 136 -11.61 11.83 -4.85
N PRO A 137 -11.13 11.80 -6.10
CA PRO A 137 -11.32 12.91 -7.04
C PRO A 137 -12.81 13.19 -7.28
N ALA A 138 -13.27 14.44 -7.12
CA ALA A 138 -14.66 14.79 -7.42
C ALA A 138 -14.95 14.82 -8.93
N LYS A 139 -13.90 14.91 -9.74
CA LYS A 139 -13.91 14.69 -11.19
C LYS A 139 -12.68 13.86 -11.54
N PRO A 140 -12.72 13.02 -12.59
CA PRO A 140 -11.50 12.46 -13.13
C PRO A 140 -10.55 13.63 -13.42
N HIS A 141 -9.32 13.58 -12.89
CA HIS A 141 -8.32 14.61 -13.17
C HIS A 141 -8.03 14.56 -14.67
N THR A 142 -8.68 15.45 -15.43
CA THR A 142 -8.37 15.67 -16.82
C THR A 142 -7.03 16.40 -16.87
N SER A 143 -6.06 15.69 -17.44
CA SER A 143 -4.74 16.19 -17.85
C SER A 143 -4.81 17.47 -18.66
#